data_AF-A0A7V0MYV3-F1
#
_entry.id   AF-A0A7V0MYV3-F1
#
_cell.length_a   1.000
_cell.length_b   1.000
_cell.length_c   1.000
_cell.angle_alpha   90.00
_cell.angle_beta   90.00
_cell.angle_gamma   90.00
#
_symmetry.space_group_name_H-M   'P 1'
#
loop_
_entity.id
_entity.type
_entity.pdbx_description
1 polymer ?
#
loop_
_entity_poly.entity_id
_entity_poly.type
_entity_poly.pdbx_seq_one_letter_code
_entity_poly.pdbx_strand_id
1 'polypeptide(L)'
;MHLQTVIGVIPWIGVVGMVIALVTYLYIKTLPGGNKKMMEIAEAIHRGAMVFLKREYQIIAIFIVGMFIVLVKFLTFWTGVAFLAGASCSMLAGYFGMNASTHSSNRTCQGAIDGGTPRALSIAFRGGSVMGISVASLG
;
A
#
# COMPACT_ATOMS: atom_id res chain seq x y z
N MET A 1 -18.41 2.86 30.73
CA MET A 1 -19.19 2.68 29.49
C MET A 1 -18.57 3.38 28.27
N HIS A 2 -18.09 4.62 28.35
CA HIS A 2 -17.53 5.32 27.17
C HIS A 2 -16.29 4.65 26.52
N LEU A 3 -15.42 3.97 27.30
CA LEU A 3 -14.20 3.38 26.76
C LEU A 3 -14.46 2.15 25.86
N GLN A 4 -15.48 1.35 26.16
CA GLN A 4 -15.83 0.17 25.34
C GLN A 4 -16.49 0.58 24.02
N THR A 5 -17.27 1.65 24.00
CA THR A 5 -17.84 2.22 22.77
C THR A 5 -16.74 2.77 21.87
N VAL A 6 -15.74 3.46 22.42
CA VAL A 6 -14.60 3.96 21.65
C VAL A 6 -13.80 2.81 21.05
N ILE A 7 -13.52 1.75 21.82
CA ILE A 7 -12.77 0.57 21.32
C ILE A 7 -13.54 -0.15 20.20
N GLY A 8 -14.87 -0.19 20.25
CA GLY A 8 -15.69 -0.78 19.20
C GLY A 8 -15.70 0.02 17.88
N VAL A 9 -15.42 1.32 17.91
CA VAL A 9 -15.45 2.20 16.73
C VAL A 9 -14.10 2.24 16.00
N ILE A 10 -12.98 1.98 16.70
CA ILE A 10 -11.61 2.02 16.13
C ILE A 10 -11.46 1.16 14.87
N PRO A 11 -11.92 -0.12 14.83
CA PRO A 11 -11.77 -0.95 13.63
C PRO A 11 -12.51 -0.38 12.42
N TRP A 12 -13.67 0.27 12.65
CA TRP A 12 -14.46 0.88 11.59
C TRP A 12 -13.77 2.08 10.95
N ILE A 13 -12.99 2.83 11.73
CA ILE A 13 -12.19 3.95 11.21
C ILE A 13 -11.10 3.43 10.25
N GLY A 14 -10.44 2.31 10.59
CA GLY A 14 -9.48 1.64 9.71
C GLY A 14 -10.13 1.17 8.40
N VAL A 15 -11.32 0.58 8.47
CA VAL A 15 -12.07 0.19 7.26
C VAL A 15 -12.39 1.39 6.38
N VAL A 16 -12.85 2.50 6.96
CA VAL A 16 -13.12 3.74 6.22
C VAL A 16 -11.83 4.28 5.58
N GLY A 17 -10.72 4.27 6.30
CA GLY A 17 -9.41 4.66 5.77
C GLY A 17 -8.99 3.82 4.56
N MET A 18 -9.17 2.50 4.63
CA MET A 18 -8.89 1.58 3.52
C MET A 18 -9.76 1.89 2.29
N VAL A 19 -11.04 2.22 2.50
CA VAL A 19 -11.94 2.67 1.41
C VAL A 19 -11.44 3.97 0.78
N ILE A 20 -11.01 4.94 1.59
CA ILE A 20 -10.46 6.22 1.08
C ILE A 20 -9.19 5.98 0.27
N ALA A 21 -8.30 5.09 0.73
CA ALA A 21 -7.09 4.70 0.00
C ALA A 21 -7.44 4.11 -1.37
N LEU A 22 -8.44 3.21 -1.42
CA LEU A 22 -8.91 2.60 -2.66
C LEU A 22 -9.54 3.64 -3.61
N VAL A 23 -10.39 4.52 -3.11
CA VAL A 23 -11.01 5.60 -3.91
C VAL A 23 -9.94 6.52 -4.49
N THR A 24 -8.93 6.89 -3.69
CA THR A 24 -7.81 7.73 -4.15
C THR A 24 -6.99 7.02 -5.23
N TYR A 25 -6.72 5.73 -5.06
CA TYR A 25 -6.05 4.91 -6.08
C TYR A 25 -6.84 4.86 -7.39
N LEU A 26 -8.16 4.62 -7.32
CA LEU A 26 -9.04 4.60 -8.49
C LEU A 26 -9.09 5.95 -9.19
N TYR A 27 -9.15 7.05 -8.41
CA TYR A 27 -9.09 8.40 -8.95
C TYR A 27 -7.78 8.68 -9.68
N ILE A 28 -6.64 8.20 -9.18
CA ILE A 28 -5.38 8.35 -9.90
C ILE A 28 -5.44 7.56 -11.21
N LYS A 29 -5.99 6.34 -11.18
CA LYS A 29 -6.04 5.47 -12.36
C LYS A 29 -6.83 6.09 -13.53
N THR A 30 -7.82 6.94 -13.27
CA THR A 30 -8.59 7.64 -14.32
C THR A 30 -7.83 8.80 -14.97
N LEU A 31 -6.76 9.31 -14.36
CA LEU A 31 -5.94 10.37 -14.96
C LEU A 31 -5.19 9.86 -16.21
N PRO A 32 -4.94 10.75 -17.20
CA PRO A 32 -4.26 10.38 -18.43
C PRO A 32 -2.83 9.90 -18.14
N GLY A 33 -2.48 8.71 -18.65
CA GLY A 33 -1.14 8.11 -18.50
C GLY A 33 -0.05 8.75 -19.37
N GLY A 34 -0.41 9.75 -20.17
CA GLY A 34 0.46 10.46 -21.09
C GLY A 34 0.60 9.80 -22.45
N ASN A 35 1.75 10.02 -23.10
CA ASN A 35 1.99 9.50 -24.45
C ASN A 35 2.36 7.99 -24.45
N LYS A 36 2.41 7.39 -25.65
CA LYS A 36 2.70 5.96 -25.83
C LYS A 36 4.03 5.54 -25.18
N LYS A 37 5.09 6.34 -25.33
CA LYS A 37 6.42 6.07 -24.73
C LYS A 37 6.36 6.09 -23.20
N MET A 38 5.63 7.04 -22.60
CA MET A 38 5.47 7.14 -21.16
C MET A 38 4.71 5.94 -20.58
N MET A 39 3.67 5.48 -21.29
CA MET A 39 2.93 4.28 -20.90
C MET A 39 3.81 3.02 -20.99
N GLU A 40 4.59 2.86 -22.06
CA GLU A 40 5.49 1.72 -22.26
C GLU A 40 6.56 1.64 -21.15
N ILE A 41 7.20 2.76 -20.83
CA ILE A 41 8.20 2.84 -19.74
C ILE A 41 7.53 2.52 -18.39
N ALA A 42 6.37 3.10 -18.12
CA ALA A 42 5.66 2.87 -16.86
C ALA A 42 5.25 1.40 -16.70
N GLU A 43 4.84 0.74 -17.77
CA GLU A 43 4.49 -0.67 -17.74
C GLU A 43 5.71 -1.56 -17.52
N ALA A 44 6.87 -1.23 -18.11
CA ALA A 44 8.13 -1.91 -17.84
C ALA A 44 8.55 -1.77 -16.36
N ILE A 45 8.45 -0.56 -15.79
CA ILE A 45 8.74 -0.31 -14.38
C ILE A 45 7.75 -1.08 -13.49
N HIS A 46 6.46 -1.03 -13.79
CA HIS A 46 5.43 -1.74 -13.03
C HIS A 46 5.69 -3.24 -13.02
N ARG A 47 5.94 -3.85 -14.19
CA ARG A 47 6.30 -5.28 -14.28
C ARG A 47 7.54 -5.61 -13.45
N GLY A 48 8.61 -4.82 -13.57
CA GLY A 48 9.84 -5.03 -12.80
C GLY A 48 9.61 -4.94 -11.29
N ALA A 49 8.86 -3.92 -10.84
CA ALA A 49 8.51 -3.72 -9.44
C ALA A 49 7.69 -4.89 -8.88
N MET A 50 6.69 -5.38 -9.61
CA MET A 50 5.87 -6.52 -9.17
C MET A 50 6.67 -7.82 -9.11
N VAL A 51 7.64 -8.03 -10.02
CA VAL A 51 8.56 -9.17 -9.97
C VAL A 51 9.47 -9.08 -8.74
N PHE A 52 10.03 -7.90 -8.47
CA PHE A 52 10.86 -7.66 -7.29
C PHE A 52 10.07 -7.91 -5.99
N LEU A 53 8.90 -7.30 -5.84
CA LEU A 53 8.07 -7.43 -4.64
C LEU A 53 7.64 -8.88 -4.42
N LYS A 54 7.29 -9.62 -5.48
CA LYS A 54 6.99 -11.05 -5.35
C LYS A 54 8.19 -11.83 -4.82
N ARG A 55 9.40 -11.54 -5.32
CA ARG A 55 10.62 -12.22 -4.87
C ARG A 55 10.98 -11.88 -3.43
N GLU A 56 10.86 -10.60 -3.07
CA GLU A 56 11.06 -10.11 -1.71
C GLU A 56 10.08 -10.78 -0.74
N TYR A 57 8.79 -10.83 -1.08
CA TYR A 57 7.75 -11.40 -0.23
C TYR A 57 7.92 -12.91 -0.05
N GLN A 58 8.44 -13.62 -1.05
CA GLN A 58 8.77 -15.04 -0.90
C GLN A 58 9.85 -15.26 0.16
N ILE A 59 10.88 -14.41 0.21
CA ILE A 59 11.97 -14.52 1.19
C ILE A 59 11.45 -14.12 2.58
N ILE A 60 10.70 -13.02 2.66
CA ILE A 60 10.09 -12.55 3.92
C ILE A 60 9.12 -13.59 4.49
N ALA A 61 8.35 -14.28 3.64
CA ALA A 61 7.42 -15.33 4.09
C ALA A 61 8.13 -16.48 4.82
N ILE A 62 9.32 -16.90 4.34
CA ILE A 62 10.13 -17.92 5.01
C ILE A 62 10.55 -17.44 6.40
N PHE A 63 10.98 -16.17 6.50
CA PHE A 63 11.34 -15.55 7.78
C PHE A 63 10.15 -15.46 8.74
N ILE A 64 8.97 -15.05 8.25
CA ILE A 64 7.73 -14.97 9.04
C ILE A 64 7.38 -16.34 9.64
N VAL A 65 7.44 -17.41 8.84
CA VAL A 65 7.14 -18.78 9.30
C VAL A 65 8.15 -19.23 10.35
N GLY A 66 9.45 -18.97 10.13
CA GLY A 66 10.48 -19.26 11.12
C GLY A 66 10.25 -18.54 12.44
N MET A 67 9.95 -17.24 12.38
CA MET A 67 9.69 -16.42 13.56
C MET A 67 8.42 -16.87 14.30
N PHE A 68 7.38 -17.24 13.56
CA PHE A 68 6.14 -17.79 14.14
C PHE A 68 6.42 -19.03 14.99
N ILE A 69 7.20 -19.98 14.49
CA ILE A 69 7.56 -21.20 15.24
C ILE A 69 8.32 -20.85 16.54
N VAL A 70 9.27 -19.91 16.45
CA VAL A 70 10.04 -19.46 17.61
C VAL A 70 9.12 -18.80 18.65
N LEU A 71 8.24 -17.89 18.24
CA LEU A 71 7.33 -17.18 19.14
C LEU A 71 6.33 -18.12 19.82
N VAL A 72 5.79 -19.11 19.09
CA VAL A 72 4.88 -20.09 19.67
C VAL A 72 5.59 -20.99 20.70
N LYS A 73 6.85 -21.35 20.45
CA LYS A 73 7.62 -22.22 21.35
C LYS A 73 8.08 -21.51 22.63
N PHE A 74 8.45 -20.23 22.55
CA PHE A 74 9.01 -19.48 23.67
C PHE A 74 7.99 -18.63 24.44
N LEU A 75 6.88 -18.21 23.81
CA LEU A 75 5.87 -17.35 24.43
C LEU A 75 4.50 -18.05 24.56
N THR A 76 3.64 -17.93 23.55
CA THR A 76 2.25 -18.43 23.55
C THR A 76 1.73 -18.47 22.12
N PHE A 77 0.84 -19.42 21.84
CA PHE A 77 0.20 -19.55 20.52
C PHE A 77 -0.44 -18.23 20.03
N TRP A 78 -1.14 -17.52 20.93
CA TRP A 78 -1.78 -16.23 20.64
C TRP A 78 -0.81 -15.15 20.16
N THR A 79 0.41 -15.10 20.70
CA THR A 79 1.45 -14.15 20.28
C THR A 79 1.91 -14.43 18.85
N GLY A 80 2.05 -15.71 18.49
CA GLY A 80 2.37 -16.12 17.12
C GLY A 80 1.26 -15.70 16.14
N VAL A 81 0.00 -15.89 16.50
CA VAL A 81 -1.15 -15.49 15.66
C VAL A 81 -1.19 -13.97 15.48
N ALA A 82 -0.98 -13.20 16.55
CA ALA A 82 -0.91 -11.74 16.47
C ALA A 82 0.24 -11.25 15.57
N PHE A 83 1.42 -11.90 15.66
CA PHE A 83 2.55 -11.62 14.77
C PHE A 83 2.21 -11.90 13.30
N LEU A 84 1.60 -13.05 13.02
CA LEU A 84 1.21 -13.43 11.66
C LEU A 84 0.20 -12.43 11.07
N ALA A 85 -0.79 -12.02 11.87
CA ALA A 85 -1.77 -11.02 11.48
C ALA A 85 -1.08 -9.67 11.14
N GLY A 86 -0.24 -9.15 12.03
CA GLY A 86 0.48 -7.90 11.79
C GLY A 86 1.42 -7.96 10.57
N ALA A 87 2.14 -9.07 10.41
CA ALA A 87 3.02 -9.27 9.26
C ALA A 87 2.23 -9.32 7.93
N SER A 88 1.06 -9.97 7.93
CA SER A 88 0.18 -9.99 6.77
C SER A 88 -0.39 -8.61 6.42
N CYS A 89 -0.81 -7.83 7.41
CA CYS A 89 -1.25 -6.45 7.23
C CYS A 89 -0.14 -5.57 6.65
N SER A 90 1.10 -5.70 7.14
CA SER A 90 2.26 -4.95 6.64
C SER A 90 2.55 -5.28 5.17
N MET A 91 2.55 -6.56 4.80
CA MET A 91 2.72 -6.99 3.40
C MET A 91 1.59 -6.45 2.50
N LEU A 92 0.35 -6.44 2.97
CA LEU A 92 -0.77 -5.87 2.20
C LEU A 92 -0.61 -4.36 1.99
N ALA A 93 -0.21 -3.62 3.02
CA ALA A 93 0.04 -2.18 2.91
C ALA A 93 1.14 -1.86 1.88
N GLY A 94 2.23 -2.63 1.89
CA GLY A 94 3.32 -2.51 0.92
C GLY A 94 2.86 -2.79 -0.51
N TYR A 95 2.05 -3.83 -0.70
CA TYR A 95 1.49 -4.19 -2.02
C TYR A 95 0.59 -3.09 -2.59
N PHE A 96 -0.29 -2.50 -1.77
CA PHE A 96 -1.12 -1.37 -2.21
C PHE A 96 -0.28 -0.13 -2.53
N GLY A 97 0.71 0.17 -1.69
CA GLY A 97 1.62 1.31 -1.91
C GLY A 97 2.42 1.19 -3.22
N MET A 98 2.94 0.00 -3.54
CA MET A 98 3.71 -0.22 -4.76
C MET A 98 2.85 -0.09 -6.02
N ASN A 99 1.61 -0.61 -5.99
CA ASN A 99 0.66 -0.44 -7.09
C ASN A 99 0.31 1.05 -7.31
N ALA A 100 0.03 1.80 -6.24
CA ALA A 100 -0.29 3.22 -6.35
C ALA A 100 0.89 4.05 -6.87
N SER A 101 2.10 3.76 -6.39
CA SER A 101 3.33 4.45 -6.78
C SER A 101 3.65 4.24 -8.25
N THR A 102 3.67 2.98 -8.71
CA THR A 102 4.01 2.64 -10.10
C THR A 102 2.99 3.19 -11.11
N HIS A 103 1.71 3.25 -10.76
CA HIS A 103 0.69 3.85 -11.63
C HIS A 103 0.66 5.39 -11.57
N SER A 104 1.06 6.02 -10.48
CA SER A 104 1.03 7.49 -10.35
C SER A 104 2.23 8.18 -11.03
N SER A 105 3.35 7.49 -11.26
CA SER A 105 4.57 8.11 -11.80
C SER A 105 4.38 8.72 -13.19
N ASN A 106 3.82 7.98 -14.16
CA ASN A 106 3.61 8.52 -15.51
C ASN A 106 2.56 9.63 -15.58
N ARG A 107 1.50 9.52 -14.77
CA ARG A 107 0.44 10.52 -14.61
C ARG A 107 0.97 11.80 -13.99
N THR A 108 1.95 11.70 -13.08
CA THR A 108 2.65 12.85 -12.52
C THR A 108 3.44 13.58 -13.59
N CYS A 109 4.19 12.84 -14.42
CA CYS A 109 4.91 13.42 -15.56
C CYS A 109 3.95 14.08 -16.56
N GLN A 110 2.82 13.45 -16.87
CA GLN A 110 1.80 14.05 -17.74
C GLN A 110 1.20 15.31 -17.11
N GLY A 111 0.92 15.30 -15.81
CA GLY A 111 0.43 16.46 -15.07
C GLY A 111 1.42 17.63 -15.08
N ALA A 112 2.73 17.36 -15.14
CA ALA A 112 3.75 18.39 -15.28
C ALA A 112 3.69 19.08 -16.66
N ILE A 113 3.36 18.33 -17.71
CA ILE A 113 3.16 18.88 -19.07
C ILE A 113 1.87 19.71 -19.12
N ASP A 114 0.77 19.18 -18.58
CA ASP A 114 -0.56 19.81 -18.72
C ASP A 114 -0.78 21.02 -17.81
N GLY A 115 -0.14 21.07 -16.65
CA GLY A 115 -0.44 22.07 -15.61
C GLY A 115 0.76 22.44 -14.73
N GLY A 116 1.97 22.14 -15.18
CA GLY A 116 3.21 22.46 -14.49
C GLY A 116 3.37 21.76 -13.14
N THR A 117 4.31 22.29 -12.34
CA THR A 117 4.68 21.76 -11.03
C THR A 117 3.51 21.61 -10.04
N PRO A 118 2.54 22.54 -9.95
CA PRO A 118 1.43 22.41 -8.99
C PRO A 118 0.56 21.18 -9.25
N ARG A 119 0.23 20.93 -10.53
CA ARG A 119 -0.58 19.78 -10.92
C ARG A 119 0.20 18.48 -10.74
N ALA A 120 1.47 18.45 -11.13
CA ALA A 120 2.34 17.28 -10.91
C ALA A 120 2.43 16.92 -9.42
N LEU A 121 2.68 17.91 -8.55
CA LEU A 121 2.76 17.71 -7.10
C LEU A 121 1.44 17.16 -6.54
N SER A 122 0.29 17.69 -7.01
CA SER A 122 -1.01 17.22 -6.55
C SER A 122 -1.26 15.74 -6.87
N ILE A 123 -0.80 15.27 -8.03
CA ILE A 123 -0.94 13.87 -8.47
C ILE A 123 0.05 12.98 -7.72
N ALA A 124 1.31 13.41 -7.60
CA ALA A 124 2.34 12.69 -6.86
C ALA A 124 1.96 12.52 -5.38
N PHE A 125 1.46 13.59 -4.75
CA PHE A 125 1.06 13.58 -3.35
C PHE A 125 -0.15 12.67 -3.12
N ARG A 126 -1.15 12.71 -4.01
CA ARG A 126 -2.28 11.76 -3.97
C ARG A 126 -1.82 10.32 -4.18
N GLY A 127 -0.84 10.09 -5.06
CA GLY A 127 -0.20 8.78 -5.24
C GLY A 127 0.44 8.27 -3.96
N GLY A 128 1.26 9.12 -3.31
CA GLY A 128 1.90 8.80 -2.04
C GLY A 128 0.93 8.64 -0.87
N SER A 129 -0.18 9.40 -0.85
CA SER A 129 -1.16 9.33 0.24
C SER A 129 -1.85 7.97 0.30
N VAL A 130 -1.99 7.25 -0.83
CA VAL A 130 -2.54 5.88 -0.81
C VAL A 130 -1.70 4.96 0.08
N MET A 131 -0.37 5.06 0.00
CA MET A 131 0.53 4.27 0.86
C MET A 131 0.36 4.68 2.32
N GLY A 132 0.39 5.98 2.62
CA GLY A 132 0.25 6.49 4.00
C GLY A 132 -1.07 6.09 4.66
N ILE A 133 -2.18 6.25 3.93
CA ILE A 133 -3.52 5.88 4.43
C ILE A 133 -3.62 4.36 4.60
N SER A 134 -3.06 3.56 3.68
CA SER A 134 -3.07 2.10 3.80
C SER A 134 -2.31 1.61 5.04
N VAL A 135 -1.14 2.19 5.33
CA VAL A 135 -0.35 1.85 6.53
C VAL A 135 -1.10 2.26 7.81
N ALA A 136 -1.65 3.48 7.86
CA ALA A 136 -2.38 3.96 9.03
C ALA A 136 -3.74 3.24 9.25
N SER A 137 -4.30 2.63 8.22
CA SER A 137 -5.58 1.90 8.29
C SER A 137 -5.41 0.44 8.67
N LEU A 138 -4.27 -0.16 8.29
CA LEU A 138 -3.95 -1.57 8.53
C LEU A 138 -3.15 -1.82 9.81
N GLY A 139 -2.48 -0.78 10.34
CA GLY A 139 -1.72 -0.81 11.60
C GLY A 139 -2.53 -0.28 12.76
#